data_AF-A0A5R8M5H0-F1
#
_entry.id   AF-A0A5R8M5H0-F1
#
_cell.length_a   1.000
_cell.length_b   1.000
_cell.length_c   1.000
_cell.angle_alpha   90.00
_cell.angle_beta   90.00
_cell.angle_gamma   90.00
#
_symmetry.space_group_name_H-M   'P 1'
#
loop_
_entity.id
_entity.type
_entity.pdbx_description
1 polymer ?
#
loop_
_entity_poly.entity_id
_entity_poly.type
_entity_poly.pdbx_seq_one_letter_code
_entity_poly.pdbx_strand_id
1 'polypeptide(L)'
;MSAKSLAKNLRDEVVYLRDQQSVQAIQCDELVAYLDRVLTSPDEEVDPVRMEQIRTELQSSVEDRKALQASSLEMFRSVITAGQNALRTALLMNGGATVALLAFLGKLTTENPDKLSTFAGSLMIFTFGVFITGLVSGFTYLSQWFYASKRDWCQMTGWFMNILCIVLGLAAYGAFIWGAIDAYTGFQGFA
;
A
#
# COMPACT_ATOMS: atom_id res chain seq x y z
N MET A 1 -30.41 -34.45 22.21
CA MET A 1 -29.13 -33.99 22.81
C MET A 1 -28.66 -34.93 23.91
N SER A 2 -27.35 -35.15 24.08
CA SER A 2 -26.84 -35.97 25.21
C SER A 2 -26.92 -35.15 26.52
N ALA A 3 -27.41 -35.73 27.61
CA ALA A 3 -27.50 -35.05 28.92
C ALA A 3 -26.17 -34.41 29.37
N LYS A 4 -25.03 -34.96 28.93
CA LYS A 4 -23.70 -34.39 29.17
C LYS A 4 -23.45 -33.07 28.45
N SER A 5 -23.98 -32.89 27.24
CA SER A 5 -23.83 -31.66 26.46
C SER A 5 -24.64 -30.50 27.06
N LEU A 6 -25.86 -30.80 27.54
CA LEU A 6 -26.71 -29.82 28.21
C LEU A 6 -26.11 -29.37 29.56
N ALA A 7 -25.61 -30.32 30.36
CA ALA A 7 -24.93 -30.00 31.62
C ALA A 7 -23.66 -29.15 31.43
N LYS A 8 -22.93 -29.38 30.33
CA LYS A 8 -21.74 -28.58 29.99
C LYS A 8 -22.11 -27.16 29.59
N ASN A 9 -23.10 -26.99 28.70
CA ASN A 9 -23.54 -25.68 28.24
C ASN A 9 -24.12 -24.84 29.39
N LEU A 10 -24.94 -25.44 30.27
CA LEU A 10 -25.46 -24.76 31.46
C LEU A 10 -24.34 -24.35 32.42
N ARG A 11 -23.33 -25.20 32.64
CA ARG A 11 -22.18 -24.86 33.48
C ARG A 11 -21.42 -23.68 32.91
N ASP A 12 -21.12 -23.70 31.62
CA ASP A 12 -20.29 -22.68 30.98
C ASP A 12 -21.03 -21.32 30.95
N GLU A 13 -22.35 -21.32 30.78
CA GLU A 13 -23.19 -20.12 30.86
C GLU A 13 -23.29 -19.55 32.29
N VAL A 14 -23.47 -20.40 33.30
CA VAL A 14 -23.47 -19.97 34.71
C VAL A 14 -22.13 -19.36 35.12
N VAL A 15 -21.02 -19.93 34.63
CA VAL A 15 -19.67 -19.38 34.85
C VAL A 15 -19.51 -18.03 34.14
N TYR A 16 -20.02 -17.89 32.92
CA TYR A 16 -20.00 -16.64 32.17
C TYR A 16 -20.76 -15.52 32.90
N LEU A 17 -21.97 -15.80 33.40
CA LEU A 17 -22.79 -14.82 34.13
C LEU A 17 -22.18 -14.41 35.47
N ARG A 18 -21.53 -15.34 36.17
CA ARG A 18 -20.78 -15.05 37.41
C ARG A 18 -19.59 -14.12 37.14
N ASP A 19 -18.81 -14.41 36.10
CA ASP A 19 -17.52 -13.76 35.86
C ASP A 19 -17.66 -12.40 35.13
N GLN A 20 -18.64 -12.24 34.23
CA GLN A 20 -18.82 -10.99 33.45
C GLN A 20 -19.90 -10.05 33.99
N GLN A 21 -20.97 -10.55 34.60
CA GLN A 21 -22.11 -9.72 35.02
C GLN A 21 -22.23 -9.55 36.55
N SER A 22 -21.26 -10.07 37.33
CA SER A 22 -21.25 -10.03 38.80
C SER A 22 -22.53 -10.58 39.45
N VAL A 23 -23.20 -11.51 38.78
CA VAL A 23 -24.46 -12.11 39.26
C VAL A 23 -24.12 -13.15 40.34
N GLN A 24 -24.41 -12.82 41.61
CA GLN A 24 -24.12 -13.69 42.76
C GLN A 24 -25.19 -14.77 43.01
N ALA A 25 -26.41 -14.56 42.51
CA ALA A 25 -27.52 -15.50 42.64
C ALA A 25 -28.37 -15.47 41.36
N ILE A 26 -28.66 -16.65 40.82
CA ILE A 26 -29.58 -16.82 39.69
C ILE A 26 -30.98 -17.02 40.27
N GLN A 27 -31.93 -16.18 39.87
CA GLN A 27 -33.32 -16.32 40.32
C GLN A 27 -33.93 -17.57 39.68
N CYS A 28 -34.55 -18.43 40.49
CA CYS A 28 -35.15 -19.67 40.01
C CYS A 28 -36.19 -19.40 38.91
N ASP A 29 -36.93 -18.30 38.99
CA ASP A 29 -37.97 -17.95 38.03
C ASP A 29 -37.41 -17.61 36.64
N GLU A 30 -36.25 -16.94 36.59
CA GLU A 30 -35.57 -16.62 35.31
C GLU A 30 -34.96 -17.87 34.68
N LEU A 31 -34.39 -18.76 35.49
CA LEU A 31 -33.84 -20.03 35.03
C LEU A 31 -34.96 -20.94 34.50
N VAL A 32 -36.08 -21.02 35.21
CA VAL A 32 -37.27 -21.75 34.76
C VAL A 32 -37.81 -21.14 33.47
N ALA A 33 -37.91 -19.81 33.36
CA ALA A 33 -38.35 -19.14 32.14
C ALA A 33 -37.42 -19.40 30.94
N TYR A 34 -36.10 -19.46 31.15
CA TYR A 34 -35.16 -19.83 30.09
C TYR A 34 -35.29 -21.31 29.69
N LEU A 35 -35.37 -22.21 30.67
CA LEU A 35 -35.55 -23.64 30.41
C LEU A 35 -36.90 -23.90 29.71
N ASP A 36 -37.96 -23.21 30.10
CA ASP A 36 -39.26 -23.25 29.43
C ASP A 36 -39.14 -22.76 27.98
N ARG A 37 -38.39 -21.67 27.71
CA ARG A 37 -38.13 -21.23 26.32
C ARG A 37 -37.39 -22.29 25.50
N VAL A 38 -36.43 -22.99 26.09
CA VAL A 38 -35.66 -24.07 25.41
C VAL A 38 -36.49 -25.35 25.25
N LEU A 39 -37.39 -25.64 26.19
CA LEU A 39 -38.31 -26.78 26.12
C LEU A 39 -39.49 -26.53 25.16
N THR A 40 -39.91 -25.27 25.03
CA THR A 40 -41.00 -24.85 24.13
C THR A 40 -40.48 -24.42 22.76
N SER A 41 -39.18 -24.14 22.61
CA SER A 41 -38.58 -24.01 21.29
C SER A 41 -38.74 -25.35 20.59
N PRO A 42 -39.24 -25.36 19.33
CA PRO A 42 -39.25 -26.59 18.53
C PRO A 42 -37.85 -27.19 18.59
N ASP A 43 -37.74 -28.51 18.80
CA ASP A 43 -36.46 -29.20 18.54
C ASP A 43 -36.04 -28.74 17.14
N GLU A 44 -34.99 -27.93 17.05
CA GLU A 44 -34.38 -27.58 15.77
C GLU A 44 -33.78 -28.89 15.25
N GLU A 45 -34.62 -29.70 14.60
CA GLU A 45 -34.13 -30.64 13.61
C GLU A 45 -33.36 -29.79 12.63
N VAL A 46 -32.04 -29.89 12.75
CA VAL A 46 -31.08 -29.24 11.89
C VAL A 46 -31.37 -29.76 10.49
N ASP A 47 -32.19 -29.03 9.73
CA ASP A 47 -32.54 -29.38 8.37
C ASP A 47 -31.23 -29.50 7.58
N PRO A 48 -30.85 -30.71 7.14
CA PRO A 48 -29.58 -30.93 6.47
C PRO A 48 -29.45 -30.05 5.23
N VAL A 49 -30.56 -29.75 4.55
CA VAL A 49 -30.59 -28.87 3.38
C VAL A 49 -30.25 -27.43 3.78
N ARG A 50 -30.85 -26.92 4.86
CA ARG A 50 -30.58 -25.56 5.36
C ARG A 50 -29.15 -25.40 5.85
N MET A 51 -28.58 -26.42 6.50
CA MET A 51 -27.17 -26.42 6.89
C MET A 51 -26.23 -26.42 5.70
N GLU A 52 -26.52 -27.20 4.67
CA GLU A 52 -25.75 -27.20 3.43
C GLU A 52 -25.83 -25.82 2.75
N GLN A 53 -27.01 -25.22 2.67
CA GLN A 53 -27.19 -23.86 2.14
C GLN A 53 -26.36 -22.82 2.88
N ILE A 54 -26.43 -22.80 4.22
CA ILE A 54 -25.63 -21.87 5.05
C ILE A 54 -24.13 -22.10 4.84
N ARG A 55 -23.69 -23.36 4.72
CA ARG A 55 -22.29 -23.68 4.43
C ARG A 55 -21.88 -23.18 3.05
N THR A 56 -22.71 -23.38 2.04
CA THR A 56 -22.43 -22.90 0.67
C THR A 56 -22.37 -21.38 0.63
N GLU A 57 -23.28 -20.67 1.29
CA GLU A 57 -23.28 -19.20 1.34
C GLU A 57 -22.04 -18.67 2.06
N LEU A 58 -21.66 -19.28 3.19
CA LEU A 58 -20.44 -18.91 3.92
C LEU A 58 -19.19 -19.19 3.08
N GLN A 59 -19.14 -20.34 2.40
CA GLN A 59 -18.03 -20.68 1.49
C GLN A 59 -17.92 -19.68 0.35
N SER A 60 -19.02 -19.34 -0.31
CA SER A 60 -19.05 -18.30 -1.35
C SER A 60 -18.55 -16.96 -0.81
N SER A 61 -19.04 -16.53 0.36
CA SER A 61 -18.61 -15.27 0.98
C SER A 61 -17.12 -15.25 1.33
N VAL A 62 -16.55 -16.39 1.74
CA VAL A 62 -15.12 -16.53 2.01
C VAL A 62 -14.31 -16.51 0.71
N GLU A 63 -14.79 -17.17 -0.33
CA GLU A 63 -14.15 -17.19 -1.65
C GLU A 63 -14.14 -15.79 -2.27
N ASP A 64 -15.25 -15.06 -2.21
CA ASP A 64 -15.35 -13.68 -2.70
C ASP A 64 -14.36 -12.77 -1.97
N ARG A 65 -14.27 -12.87 -0.63
CA ARG A 65 -13.30 -12.09 0.15
C ARG A 65 -11.87 -12.44 -0.21
N LYS A 66 -11.57 -13.72 -0.43
CA LYS A 66 -10.24 -14.17 -0.87
C LYS A 66 -9.91 -13.63 -2.26
N ALA A 67 -10.86 -13.67 -3.20
CA ALA A 67 -10.68 -13.14 -4.54
C ALA A 67 -10.43 -11.62 -4.51
N LEU A 68 -11.20 -10.86 -3.73
CA LEU A 68 -11.02 -9.42 -3.53
C LEU A 68 -9.66 -9.09 -2.90
N GLN A 69 -9.26 -9.83 -1.88
CA GLN A 69 -7.94 -9.64 -1.25
C GLN A 69 -6.80 -9.96 -2.21
N ALA A 70 -6.90 -11.05 -2.97
CA ALA A 70 -5.90 -11.43 -3.97
C ALA A 70 -5.78 -10.38 -5.07
N SER A 71 -6.91 -9.91 -5.60
CA SER A 71 -6.96 -8.83 -6.61
C SER A 71 -6.35 -7.54 -6.08
N SER A 72 -6.67 -7.14 -4.84
CA SER A 72 -6.10 -5.94 -4.21
C SER A 72 -4.58 -6.02 -4.07
N LEU A 73 -4.08 -7.20 -3.71
CA LEU A 73 -2.64 -7.45 -3.55
C LEU A 73 -1.92 -7.42 -4.92
N GLU A 74 -2.51 -8.04 -5.94
CA GLU A 74 -1.99 -8.01 -7.30
C GLU A 74 -1.97 -6.61 -7.89
N MET A 75 -3.05 -5.84 -7.72
CA MET A 75 -3.13 -4.43 -8.11
C MET A 75 -2.06 -3.60 -7.40
N PHE A 76 -1.87 -3.79 -6.09
CA PHE A 76 -0.83 -3.10 -5.33
C PHE A 76 0.59 -3.43 -5.85
N ARG A 77 0.87 -4.70 -6.13
CA ARG A 77 2.15 -5.13 -6.74
C ARG A 77 2.35 -4.50 -8.12
N SER A 78 1.31 -4.53 -8.97
CA SER A 78 1.34 -3.95 -10.31
C SER A 78 1.70 -2.45 -10.27
N VAL A 79 1.06 -1.68 -9.38
CA VAL A 79 1.36 -0.26 -9.19
C VAL A 79 2.80 -0.02 -8.71
N ILE A 80 3.31 -0.83 -7.78
CA ILE A 80 4.72 -0.75 -7.34
C ILE A 80 5.67 -0.99 -8.52
N THR A 81 5.43 -2.05 -9.30
CA THR A 81 6.26 -2.39 -10.45
C THR A 81 6.22 -1.27 -11.51
N ALA A 82 5.05 -0.71 -11.80
CA ALA A 82 4.90 0.43 -12.70
C ALA A 82 5.68 1.65 -12.19
N GLY A 83 5.59 1.98 -10.89
CA GLY A 83 6.34 3.06 -10.27
C GLY A 83 7.86 2.86 -10.34
N GLN A 84 8.35 1.64 -10.08
CA GLN A 84 9.77 1.31 -10.23
C GLN A 84 10.24 1.46 -11.68
N ASN A 85 9.42 1.03 -12.66
CA ASN A 85 9.75 1.19 -14.08
C ASN A 85 9.79 2.65 -14.49
N ALA A 86 8.87 3.48 -13.99
CA ALA A 86 8.90 4.93 -14.20
C ALA A 86 10.20 5.54 -13.64
N LEU A 87 10.58 5.22 -12.40
CA LEU A 87 11.83 5.70 -11.79
C LEU A 87 13.08 5.26 -12.56
N ARG A 88 13.14 4.00 -13.00
CA ARG A 88 14.25 3.50 -13.84
C ARG A 88 14.32 4.27 -15.16
N THR A 89 13.17 4.57 -15.76
CA THR A 89 13.09 5.36 -17.00
C THR A 89 13.57 6.78 -16.78
N ALA A 90 13.11 7.46 -15.73
CA ALA A 90 13.56 8.82 -15.39
C ALA A 90 15.07 8.88 -15.09
N LEU A 91 15.60 7.87 -14.39
CA LEU A 91 17.02 7.73 -14.11
C LEU A 91 17.82 7.52 -15.41
N LEU A 92 17.35 6.65 -16.31
CA LEU A 92 18.02 6.38 -17.59
C LEU A 92 17.99 7.61 -18.50
N MET A 93 16.88 8.32 -18.55
CA MET A 93 16.73 9.54 -19.35
C MET A 93 17.70 10.64 -18.87
N ASN A 94 17.62 11.01 -17.59
CA ASN A 94 18.49 12.04 -17.03
C ASN A 94 19.96 11.59 -16.97
N GLY A 95 20.22 10.38 -16.48
CA GLY A 95 21.57 9.84 -16.33
C GLY A 95 22.26 9.58 -17.68
N GLY A 96 21.52 9.04 -18.66
CA GLY A 96 22.02 8.86 -20.02
C GLY A 96 22.38 10.19 -20.68
N ALA A 97 21.53 11.22 -20.53
CA ALA A 97 21.81 12.56 -21.02
C ALA A 97 23.02 13.20 -20.31
N THR A 98 23.13 13.07 -18.99
CA THR A 98 24.30 13.53 -18.22
C THR A 98 25.59 12.89 -18.72
N VAL A 99 25.62 11.56 -18.90
CA VAL A 99 26.82 10.85 -19.38
C VAL A 99 27.16 11.24 -20.82
N ALA A 100 26.16 11.36 -21.70
CA ALA A 100 26.37 11.78 -23.08
C ALA A 100 26.94 13.21 -23.17
N LEU A 101 26.39 14.14 -22.38
CA LEU A 101 26.93 15.50 -22.31
C LEU A 101 28.33 15.51 -21.70
N LEU A 102 28.60 14.79 -20.62
CA LEU A 102 29.96 14.71 -20.05
C LEU A 102 30.98 14.21 -21.06
N ALA A 103 30.64 13.19 -21.85
CA ALA A 103 31.51 12.68 -22.90
C ALA A 103 31.76 13.76 -23.98
N PHE A 104 30.71 14.47 -24.39
CA PHE A 104 30.82 15.56 -25.37
C PHE A 104 31.64 16.75 -24.84
N LEU A 105 31.36 17.22 -23.62
CA LEU A 105 32.12 18.27 -22.94
C LEU A 105 33.59 17.87 -22.77
N GLY A 106 33.86 16.61 -22.46
CA GLY A 106 35.23 16.09 -22.34
C GLY A 106 36.03 16.31 -23.64
N LYS A 107 35.42 16.07 -24.80
CA LYS A 107 36.05 16.38 -26.10
C LYS A 107 36.14 17.89 -26.36
N LEU A 108 35.12 18.64 -25.95
CA LEU A 108 35.06 20.10 -26.13
C LEU A 108 36.15 20.87 -25.39
N THR A 109 36.65 20.34 -24.26
CA THR A 109 37.73 20.98 -23.50
C THR A 109 39.02 21.14 -24.28
N THR A 110 39.28 20.29 -25.27
CA THR A 110 40.48 20.36 -26.11
C THR A 110 40.23 21.14 -27.41
N GLU A 111 39.03 21.03 -27.99
CA GLU A 111 38.72 21.65 -29.29
C GLU A 111 38.24 23.10 -29.18
N ASN A 112 37.35 23.43 -28.23
CA ASN A 112 36.73 24.75 -28.12
C ASN A 112 36.37 25.09 -26.65
N PRO A 113 37.36 25.42 -25.80
CA PRO A 113 37.14 25.61 -24.36
C PRO A 113 36.17 26.74 -24.02
N ASP A 114 36.09 27.79 -24.84
CA ASP A 114 35.22 28.94 -24.61
C ASP A 114 33.72 28.58 -24.61
N LYS A 115 33.38 27.47 -25.28
CA LYS A 115 32.00 27.01 -25.43
C LYS A 115 31.54 26.04 -24.33
N LEU A 116 32.42 25.65 -23.40
CA LEU A 116 32.03 24.77 -22.28
C LEU A 116 30.92 25.38 -21.42
N SER A 117 30.98 26.69 -21.21
CA SER A 117 30.01 27.41 -20.37
C SER A 117 28.58 27.30 -20.90
N THR A 118 28.40 27.13 -22.21
CA THR A 118 27.10 27.01 -22.88
C THR A 118 26.36 25.74 -22.47
N PHE A 119 27.06 24.63 -22.21
CA PHE A 119 26.42 23.35 -21.86
C PHE A 119 26.50 22.99 -20.37
N ALA A 120 27.23 23.79 -19.57
CA ALA A 120 27.32 23.58 -18.13
C ALA A 120 25.94 23.65 -17.45
N GLY A 121 25.08 24.57 -17.92
CA GLY A 121 23.70 24.70 -17.45
C GLY A 121 22.88 23.44 -17.71
N SER A 122 22.86 22.95 -18.95
CA SER A 122 22.12 21.73 -19.33
C SER A 122 22.61 20.51 -18.55
N LEU A 123 23.92 20.38 -18.38
CA LEU A 123 24.52 19.29 -17.59
C LEU A 123 24.08 19.33 -16.12
N MET A 124 24.01 20.52 -15.52
CA MET A 124 23.56 20.70 -14.15
C MET A 124 22.09 20.30 -14.00
N ILE A 125 21.23 20.67 -14.95
CA ILE A 125 19.80 20.32 -14.96
C ILE A 125 19.61 18.80 -15.00
N PHE A 126 20.29 18.08 -15.91
CA PHE A 126 20.17 16.63 -15.97
C PHE A 126 20.70 15.94 -14.71
N THR A 127 21.83 16.41 -14.19
CA THR A 127 22.39 15.88 -12.93
C THR A 127 21.44 16.10 -11.76
N PHE A 128 20.75 17.24 -11.71
CA PHE A 128 19.71 17.50 -10.73
C PHE A 128 18.50 16.58 -10.92
N GLY A 129 18.10 16.28 -12.16
CA GLY A 129 17.07 15.28 -12.47
C GLY A 129 17.42 13.87 -11.96
N VAL A 130 18.68 13.45 -12.11
CA VAL A 130 19.20 12.20 -11.52
C VAL A 130 19.08 12.23 -10.00
N PHE A 131 19.51 13.32 -9.37
CA PHE A 131 19.46 13.48 -7.92
C PHE A 131 18.02 13.42 -7.38
N ILE A 132 17.08 14.12 -8.02
CA ILE A 132 15.65 14.06 -7.66
C ILE A 132 15.12 12.62 -7.77
N THR A 133 15.46 11.90 -8.84
CA THR A 133 15.03 10.51 -9.03
C THR A 133 15.53 9.60 -7.89
N GLY A 134 16.75 9.82 -7.41
CA GLY A 134 17.31 9.16 -6.23
C GLY A 134 16.54 9.49 -4.95
N LEU A 135 16.20 10.76 -4.74
CA LEU A 135 15.40 11.20 -3.58
C LEU A 135 14.00 10.57 -3.58
N VAL A 136 13.33 10.46 -4.72
CA VAL A 136 12.01 9.80 -4.81
C VAL A 136 12.11 8.36 -4.32
N SER A 137 13.16 7.64 -4.69
CA SER A 137 13.38 6.27 -4.22
C SER A 137 13.57 6.21 -2.70
N GLY A 138 14.36 7.13 -2.13
CA GLY A 138 14.58 7.24 -0.68
C GLY A 138 13.31 7.59 0.09
N PHE A 139 12.54 8.58 -0.38
CA PHE A 139 11.28 8.97 0.26
C PHE A 139 10.18 7.92 0.11
N THR A 140 10.18 7.14 -0.97
CA THR A 140 9.26 6.01 -1.12
C THR A 140 9.50 4.95 -0.05
N TYR A 141 10.77 4.61 0.22
CA TYR A 141 11.13 3.71 1.31
C TYR A 141 10.68 4.27 2.68
N LEU A 142 10.93 5.56 2.91
CA LEU A 142 10.54 6.21 4.17
C LEU A 142 9.01 6.26 4.34
N SER A 143 8.26 6.54 3.28
CA SER A 143 6.79 6.51 3.27
C SER A 143 6.27 5.13 3.66
N GLN A 144 6.83 4.05 3.09
CA GLN A 144 6.45 2.68 3.42
C GLN A 144 6.74 2.34 4.89
N TRP A 145 7.86 2.79 5.43
CA TRP A 145 8.18 2.61 6.86
C TRP A 145 7.15 3.28 7.78
N PHE A 146 6.69 4.49 7.43
CA PHE A 146 5.64 5.17 8.18
C PHE A 146 4.28 4.47 8.07
N TYR A 147 3.91 3.97 6.89
CA TYR A 147 2.67 3.22 6.69
C TYR A 147 2.64 1.88 7.42
N ALA A 148 3.79 1.28 7.73
CA ALA A 148 3.86 0.06 8.53
C ALA A 148 3.47 0.29 10.00
N SER A 149 3.46 1.54 10.48
CA SER A 149 3.08 1.89 11.84
C SER A 149 1.56 2.08 11.97
N LYS A 150 0.97 1.56 13.07
CA LYS A 150 -0.47 1.72 13.37
C LYS A 150 -0.86 3.07 14.00
N ARG A 151 0.10 3.99 14.16
CA ARG A 151 -0.15 5.31 14.76
C ARG A 151 -0.71 6.27 13.72
N ASP A 152 -1.77 7.00 14.06
CA ASP A 152 -2.45 7.93 13.14
C ASP A 152 -1.52 9.00 12.57
N TRP A 153 -0.62 9.57 13.39
CA TRP A 153 0.37 10.55 12.92
C TRP A 153 1.36 9.99 11.89
N CYS A 154 1.72 8.71 12.00
CA CYS A 154 2.59 8.06 11.04
C CYS A 154 1.89 7.90 9.68
N GLN A 155 0.58 7.61 9.67
CA GLN A 155 -0.19 7.49 8.42
C GLN A 155 -0.31 8.86 7.72
N MET A 156 -0.57 9.94 8.46
CA MET A 156 -0.57 11.30 7.91
C MET A 156 0.79 11.67 7.30
N THR A 157 1.88 11.36 7.99
CA THR A 157 3.25 11.62 7.51
C THR A 157 3.55 10.79 6.26
N GLY A 158 3.14 9.52 6.23
CA GLY A 158 3.28 8.63 5.07
C GLY A 158 2.55 9.15 3.83
N TRP A 159 1.35 9.72 4.00
CA TRP A 159 0.58 10.33 2.92
C TRP A 159 1.26 11.57 2.34
N PHE A 160 1.74 12.48 3.20
CA PHE A 160 2.49 13.65 2.76
C PHE A 160 3.77 13.27 2.00
N MET A 161 4.52 12.30 2.50
CA MET A 161 5.73 11.78 1.82
C MET A 161 5.39 11.18 0.45
N ASN A 162 4.24 10.52 0.30
CA ASN A 162 3.83 9.95 -0.98
C ASN A 162 3.50 11.06 -2.00
N ILE A 163 2.76 12.10 -1.59
CA ILE A 163 2.51 13.27 -2.45
C ILE A 163 3.83 13.94 -2.86
N LEU A 164 4.76 14.09 -1.91
CA LEU A 164 6.08 14.63 -2.19
C LEU A 164 6.82 13.77 -3.25
N CYS A 165 6.78 12.44 -3.16
CA CYS A 165 7.33 11.54 -4.17
C CYS A 165 6.72 11.76 -5.56
N ILE A 166 5.39 11.93 -5.64
CA ILE A 166 4.69 12.16 -6.92
C ILE A 166 5.16 13.48 -7.54
N VAL A 167 5.19 14.56 -6.76
CA VAL A 167 5.64 15.88 -7.22
C VAL A 167 7.09 15.84 -7.68
N LEU A 168 7.98 15.22 -6.90
CA LEU A 168 9.39 15.07 -7.25
C LEU A 168 9.58 14.19 -8.50
N GLY A 169 8.81 13.11 -8.63
CA GLY A 169 8.84 12.25 -9.81
C GLY A 169 8.47 13.03 -11.08
N LEU A 170 7.40 13.81 -11.04
CA LEU A 170 7.01 14.69 -12.16
C LEU A 170 8.06 15.78 -12.41
N ALA A 171 8.65 16.36 -11.37
CA ALA A 171 9.71 17.35 -11.49
C ALA A 171 10.97 16.77 -12.19
N ALA A 172 11.30 15.49 -11.96
CA ALA A 172 12.43 14.85 -12.66
C ALA A 172 12.21 14.70 -14.17
N TYR A 173 10.98 14.45 -14.62
CA TYR A 173 10.62 14.49 -16.03
C TYR A 173 10.64 15.91 -16.59
N GLY A 174 10.16 16.89 -15.82
CA GLY A 174 10.25 18.31 -16.18
C GLY A 174 11.70 18.77 -16.35
N ALA A 175 12.60 18.37 -15.44
CA ALA A 175 14.02 18.66 -15.52
C ALA A 175 14.64 18.07 -16.79
N PHE A 176 14.29 16.83 -17.16
CA PHE A 176 14.77 16.23 -18.41
C PHE A 176 14.34 17.05 -19.64
N ILE A 177 13.06 17.45 -19.72
CA ILE A 177 12.54 18.23 -20.86
C ILE A 177 13.26 19.58 -20.93
N TRP A 178 13.42 20.28 -19.80
CA TRP A 178 14.14 21.54 -19.75
C TRP A 178 15.60 21.36 -20.20
N GLY A 179 16.32 20.42 -19.59
CA GLY A 179 17.72 20.15 -19.94
C GLY A 179 17.90 19.80 -21.42
N ALA A 180 16.93 19.09 -22.02
CA ALA A 180 16.95 18.76 -23.45
C ALA A 180 16.76 19.99 -24.34
N ILE A 181 15.84 20.90 -23.99
CA ILE A 181 15.64 22.16 -24.72
C ILE A 181 16.89 23.03 -24.61
N ASP A 182 17.44 23.17 -23.41
CA ASP A 182 18.63 23.98 -23.15
C ASP A 182 19.84 23.44 -23.95
N ALA A 183 20.09 22.12 -23.87
CA ALA A 183 21.14 21.47 -24.65
C ALA A 183 20.93 21.66 -26.16
N TYR A 184 19.70 21.53 -26.65
CA TYR A 184 19.36 21.75 -28.05
C TYR A 184 19.67 23.18 -28.51
N THR A 185 19.32 24.19 -27.71
CA THR A 185 19.67 25.59 -28.02
C THR A 185 21.17 25.83 -28.02
N GLY A 186 21.91 25.17 -27.11
CA GLY A 186 23.36 25.16 -27.12
C GLY A 186 23.93 24.61 -28.43
N PHE A 187 23.41 23.48 -28.91
CA PHE A 187 23.82 22.89 -30.20
C PHE A 187 23.46 23.76 -31.40
N GLN A 188 22.32 24.44 -31.39
CA GLN A 188 21.97 25.40 -32.45
C GLN A 188 22.94 26.58 -32.49
N GLY A 189 23.41 27.07 -31.34
CA GLY A 189 24.45 28.12 -31.27
C GLY A 189 25.87 27.65 -31.64
N PHE A 190 26.03 26.36 -31.96
CA PHE A 190 27.26 25.74 -32.44
C PHE A 190 27.29 25.52 -33.95
N ALA A 191 26.12 25.38 -34.59
CA ALA A 191 25.97 25.24 -36.04
C ALA A 191 26.10 26.60 -36.74
#